data_AF-A0A966TZX5-F1
#
_entry.id   AF-A0A966TZX5-F1
#
_cell.length_a   1.000
_cell.length_b   1.000
_cell.length_c   1.000
_cell.angle_alpha   90.00
_cell.angle_beta   90.00
_cell.angle_gamma   90.00
#
_symmetry.space_group_name_H-M   'P 1'
#
loop_
_entity.id
_entity.type
_entity.pdbx_description
1 polymer ?
#
loop_
_entity_poly.entity_id
_entity_poly.type
_entity_poly.pdbx_seq_one_letter_code
_entity_poly.pdbx_strand_id
1 'polypeptide(L)'
;MTTDTFAPLPPAAPASAEPTQDVEADAMPPMQPARDPLPELIQHRRLGVPSKVWRYLNASDALLYAVARFDQPNGEKQVLPYTCGPEGWGFKAPPAPRPLYGLDAHAAHPEASIIIVEGEKAADAAAALFPHRVAMTWQGGSNAVNKADWTQLRDRRVVIWPDNDAPGQKAAAAVARAAKQAGATSVAIVDVPADWPAGWDVADPLPEGVTTDTLLAMLTAAETVAPPADGPTISDRDTELQRLALLDDVSFALERRDAAKGLGISLSDLMAAVKATRRDIRRAEREAARERVAEGQLAWTESGLPPDPYGREDLFVQRSDLPIVAQEGLRRLTTRERIMSRGGLVRLVYDAQRNGLVVETLSVHAIVSELHAIARPYIQRAQSDGTLTPEPITLPERVAHLMLAMASDAGFKPLDGIASAPLLAE
;
A
#
# COMPACT_ATOMS: atom_id res chain seq x y z
N MET A 1 -16.32 -67.06 -15.17
CA MET A 1 -16.25 -66.23 -13.95
C MET A 1 -15.74 -64.88 -14.38
N THR A 2 -16.65 -63.90 -14.42
CA THR A 2 -16.51 -62.57 -15.00
C THR A 2 -15.72 -61.67 -14.05
N THR A 3 -14.60 -61.14 -14.50
CA THR A 3 -13.82 -60.11 -13.80
C THR A 3 -14.43 -58.75 -14.09
N ASP A 4 -15.02 -58.14 -13.07
CA ASP A 4 -15.59 -56.79 -13.13
C ASP A 4 -14.48 -55.75 -12.91
N THR A 5 -14.21 -54.96 -13.94
CA THR A 5 -13.14 -53.96 -14.02
C THR A 5 -13.56 -52.60 -13.41
N PHE A 6 -14.76 -52.49 -12.82
CA PHE A 6 -15.33 -51.24 -12.30
C PHE A 6 -15.70 -51.28 -10.80
N ALA A 7 -14.98 -52.04 -9.97
CA ALA A 7 -15.16 -51.97 -8.52
C ALA A 7 -14.48 -50.69 -7.93
N PRO A 8 -15.19 -49.87 -7.12
CA PRO A 8 -14.63 -48.68 -6.49
C PRO A 8 -13.64 -49.03 -5.36
N LEU A 9 -12.56 -48.25 -5.26
CA LEU A 9 -11.52 -48.38 -4.24
C LEU A 9 -12.05 -48.06 -2.83
N PRO A 10 -11.61 -48.78 -1.77
CA PRO A 10 -12.03 -48.52 -0.40
C PRO A 10 -11.42 -47.21 0.13
N PRO A 11 -12.11 -46.51 1.06
CA PRO A 11 -11.64 -45.23 1.59
C PRO A 11 -10.40 -45.40 2.46
N ALA A 12 -9.41 -44.52 2.26
CA ALA A 12 -8.20 -44.46 3.06
C ALA A 12 -8.51 -44.02 4.50
N ALA A 13 -7.88 -44.69 5.47
CA ALA A 13 -7.99 -44.38 6.89
C ALA A 13 -7.33 -43.02 7.22
N PRO A 14 -7.86 -42.25 8.20
CA PRO A 14 -7.29 -40.98 8.59
C PRO A 14 -6.00 -41.19 9.39
N ALA A 15 -4.91 -40.56 8.97
CA ALA A 15 -3.69 -40.46 9.76
C ALA A 15 -3.87 -39.37 10.83
N SER A 16 -3.60 -39.74 12.08
CA SER A 16 -3.71 -38.95 13.29
C SER A 16 -2.86 -37.68 13.25
N ALA A 17 -3.46 -36.53 13.55
CA ALA A 17 -2.76 -35.28 13.80
C ALA A 17 -2.45 -35.14 15.30
N GLU A 18 -1.17 -34.98 15.63
CA GLU A 18 -0.69 -34.53 16.93
C GLU A 18 -0.70 -32.98 17.03
N PRO A 19 -0.72 -32.41 18.24
CA PRO A 19 -1.16 -31.03 18.48
C PRO A 19 -0.12 -29.95 18.16
N THR A 20 -0.70 -28.78 17.88
CA THR A 20 -0.17 -27.46 17.53
C THR A 20 1.08 -27.00 18.29
N GLN A 21 2.03 -26.42 17.56
CA GLN A 21 2.98 -25.43 18.07
C GLN A 21 2.68 -24.08 17.41
N ASP A 22 2.61 -23.05 18.26
CA ASP A 22 2.27 -21.68 17.94
C ASP A 22 3.17 -21.10 16.84
N VAL A 23 2.57 -20.62 15.75
CA VAL A 23 3.29 -19.99 14.64
C VAL A 23 3.38 -18.50 14.90
N GLU A 24 4.59 -18.03 15.19
CA GLU A 24 4.99 -16.61 15.16
C GLU A 24 4.56 -15.95 13.84
N ALA A 25 4.25 -14.65 13.92
CA ALA A 25 3.82 -13.80 12.83
C ALA A 25 4.55 -14.11 11.50
N ASP A 26 3.77 -14.47 10.49
CA ASP A 26 4.18 -15.05 9.21
C ASP A 26 5.22 -14.20 8.46
N ALA A 27 6.50 -14.45 8.75
CA ALA A 27 7.61 -14.00 7.94
C ALA A 27 7.75 -14.96 6.76
N MET A 28 7.49 -14.47 5.55
CA MET A 28 7.76 -15.25 4.33
C MET A 28 9.18 -15.84 4.41
N PRO A 29 9.36 -17.14 4.13
CA PRO A 29 10.65 -17.79 4.31
C PRO A 29 11.71 -17.12 3.43
N PRO A 30 12.94 -16.94 3.94
CA PRO A 30 14.02 -16.32 3.18
C PRO A 30 14.30 -17.13 1.91
N MET A 31 14.71 -16.40 0.86
CA MET A 31 15.07 -17.01 -0.41
C MET A 31 16.17 -18.06 -0.19
N GLN A 32 15.93 -19.24 -0.73
CA GLN A 32 16.88 -20.35 -0.63
C GLN A 32 18.09 -20.11 -1.55
N PRO A 33 19.29 -20.59 -1.17
CA PRO A 33 20.45 -20.59 -2.05
C PRO A 33 20.17 -21.25 -3.39
N ALA A 34 20.84 -20.77 -4.43
CA ALA A 34 20.83 -21.37 -5.75
C ALA A 34 21.29 -22.83 -5.65
N ARG A 35 20.53 -23.74 -6.27
CA ARG A 35 20.83 -25.18 -6.28
C ARG A 35 22.18 -25.48 -6.93
N ASP A 36 22.48 -24.78 -8.01
CA ASP A 36 23.65 -25.00 -8.85
C ASP A 36 24.59 -23.79 -8.72
N PRO A 37 25.92 -23.97 -8.80
CA PRO A 37 26.86 -22.84 -8.80
C PRO A 37 26.61 -21.92 -9.99
N LEU A 38 27.00 -20.65 -9.88
CA LEU A 38 26.91 -19.71 -11.00
C LEU A 38 27.76 -20.23 -12.18
N PRO A 39 27.23 -20.26 -13.41
CA PRO A 39 28.01 -20.69 -14.57
C PRO A 39 29.23 -19.79 -14.79
N GLU A 40 30.36 -20.39 -15.19
CA GLU A 40 31.59 -19.65 -15.52
C GLU A 40 31.38 -18.67 -16.69
N LEU A 41 30.51 -19.04 -17.64
CA LEU A 41 30.13 -18.20 -18.78
C LEU A 41 28.62 -17.95 -18.77
N ILE A 42 28.23 -16.71 -18.51
CA ILE A 42 26.87 -16.23 -18.70
C ILE A 42 26.75 -15.65 -20.12
N GLN A 43 25.85 -16.20 -20.94
CA GLN A 43 25.62 -15.71 -22.29
C GLN A 43 24.14 -15.56 -22.59
N HIS A 44 23.72 -14.34 -22.90
CA HIS A 44 22.37 -14.05 -23.34
C HIS A 44 22.26 -14.19 -24.86
N ARG A 45 21.26 -14.92 -25.35
CA ARG A 45 21.07 -15.23 -26.79
C ARG A 45 21.12 -14.01 -27.71
N ARG A 46 20.63 -12.85 -27.26
CA ARG A 46 20.59 -11.60 -28.05
C ARG A 46 21.60 -10.54 -27.63
N LEU A 47 22.04 -10.56 -26.37
CA LEU A 47 22.84 -9.49 -25.78
C LEU A 47 24.32 -9.89 -25.62
N GLY A 48 24.65 -11.14 -25.90
CA GLY A 48 26.01 -11.64 -25.79
C GLY A 48 26.42 -11.88 -24.34
N VAL A 49 27.68 -11.58 -24.04
CA VAL A 49 28.28 -11.74 -22.71
C VAL A 49 28.03 -10.46 -21.91
N PRO A 50 27.65 -10.55 -20.62
CA PRO A 50 27.44 -9.36 -19.81
C PRO A 50 28.75 -8.62 -19.55
N SER A 51 28.69 -7.29 -19.55
CA SER A 51 29.80 -6.41 -19.17
C SER A 51 30.16 -6.55 -17.68
N LYS A 52 29.16 -6.85 -16.85
CA LYS A 52 29.31 -6.96 -15.39
C LYS A 52 28.24 -7.88 -14.82
N VAL A 53 28.60 -8.61 -13.77
CA VAL A 53 27.70 -9.52 -13.05
C VAL A 53 27.83 -9.24 -11.55
N TRP A 54 26.71 -9.02 -10.88
CA TRP A 54 26.62 -8.85 -9.43
C TRP A 54 25.96 -10.07 -8.82
N ARG A 55 26.59 -10.64 -7.78
CA ARG A 55 26.08 -11.81 -7.07
C ARG A 55 25.26 -11.34 -5.88
N TYR A 56 24.02 -11.79 -5.80
CA TYR A 56 23.19 -11.62 -4.62
C TYR A 56 23.45 -12.80 -3.69
N LEU A 57 23.97 -12.51 -2.51
CA LEU A 57 24.40 -13.48 -1.51
C LEU A 57 23.47 -13.36 -0.30
N ASN A 58 23.27 -14.45 0.44
CA ASN A 58 22.58 -14.38 1.72
C ASN A 58 23.53 -14.00 2.86
N ALA A 59 22.99 -13.88 4.07
CA ALA A 59 23.77 -13.57 5.27
C ALA A 59 24.89 -14.57 5.60
N SER A 60 24.85 -15.79 5.02
CA SER A 60 25.86 -16.84 5.17
C SER A 60 26.82 -16.94 3.97
N ASP A 61 26.89 -15.91 3.11
CA ASP A 61 27.72 -15.87 1.89
C ASP A 61 27.32 -16.93 0.83
N ALA A 62 26.10 -17.48 0.92
CA ALA A 62 25.59 -18.43 -0.07
C ALA A 62 24.93 -17.67 -1.23
N LEU A 63 25.25 -18.08 -2.46
CA LEU A 63 24.69 -17.50 -3.68
C LEU A 63 23.18 -17.72 -3.76
N LEU A 64 22.41 -16.66 -3.93
CA LEU A 64 20.96 -16.70 -4.17
C LEU A 64 20.64 -16.61 -5.66
N TYR A 65 21.14 -15.55 -6.31
CA TYR A 65 21.02 -15.33 -7.75
C TYR A 65 22.07 -14.30 -8.20
N ALA A 66 22.07 -13.93 -9.48
CA ALA A 66 22.92 -12.87 -9.99
C ALA A 66 22.13 -11.85 -10.81
N VAL A 67 22.70 -10.66 -11.00
CA VAL A 67 22.20 -9.64 -11.92
C VAL A 67 23.28 -9.34 -12.93
N ALA A 68 22.94 -9.43 -14.22
CA ALA A 68 23.85 -9.28 -15.34
C ALA A 68 23.54 -7.98 -16.10
N ARG A 69 24.57 -7.15 -16.31
CA ARG A 69 24.49 -5.94 -17.12
C ARG A 69 25.06 -6.17 -18.51
N PHE A 70 24.37 -5.66 -19.51
CA PHE A 70 24.77 -5.66 -20.91
C PHE A 70 24.80 -4.20 -21.40
N ASP A 71 25.99 -3.70 -21.71
CA ASP A 71 26.15 -2.42 -22.38
C ASP A 71 26.07 -2.62 -23.89
N GLN A 72 25.20 -1.86 -24.53
CA GLN A 72 25.00 -1.94 -25.98
C GLN A 72 25.82 -0.85 -26.70
N PRO A 73 26.26 -1.09 -27.95
CA PRO A 73 27.04 -0.11 -28.72
C PRO A 73 26.33 1.25 -28.94
N ASN A 74 25.00 1.28 -28.84
CA ASN A 74 24.20 2.51 -28.95
C ASN A 74 24.17 3.34 -27.66
N GLY A 75 24.87 2.91 -26.60
CA GLY A 75 24.88 3.57 -25.29
C GLY A 75 23.74 3.16 -24.35
N GLU A 76 22.81 2.30 -24.79
CA GLU A 76 21.78 1.75 -23.92
C GLU A 76 22.33 0.63 -23.03
N LYS A 77 21.74 0.47 -21.85
CA LYS A 77 22.07 -0.61 -20.91
C LYS A 77 20.85 -1.49 -20.65
N GLN A 78 21.06 -2.80 -20.57
CA GLN A 78 20.07 -3.74 -20.05
C GLN A 78 20.63 -4.43 -18.82
N VAL A 79 19.87 -4.41 -17.73
CA VAL A 79 20.24 -5.05 -16.47
C VAL A 79 19.20 -6.12 -16.17
N LEU A 80 19.60 -7.39 -16.24
CA LEU A 80 18.70 -8.52 -16.20
C LEU A 80 19.06 -9.46 -15.03
N PRO A 81 18.08 -9.87 -14.20
CA PRO A 81 18.30 -10.91 -13.21
C PRO A 81 18.53 -12.25 -13.89
N TYR A 82 19.43 -13.03 -13.31
CA TYR A 82 19.81 -14.37 -13.73
C TYR A 82 19.65 -15.29 -12.52
N THR A 83 18.68 -16.19 -12.57
CA THR A 83 18.21 -17.00 -11.44
C THR A 83 18.30 -18.49 -11.75
N CYS A 84 18.59 -19.30 -10.73
CA CYS A 84 18.63 -20.76 -10.84
C CYS A 84 17.26 -21.35 -10.50
N GLY A 85 16.55 -21.83 -11.52
CA GLY A 85 15.26 -22.51 -11.35
C GLY A 85 15.36 -24.03 -11.50
N PRO A 86 14.23 -24.74 -11.57
CA PRO A 86 14.21 -26.20 -11.78
C PRO A 86 14.96 -26.64 -13.03
N GLU A 87 14.83 -25.86 -14.11
CA GLU A 87 15.48 -26.06 -15.42
C GLU A 87 16.93 -25.54 -15.46
N GLY A 88 17.49 -25.12 -14.32
CA GLY A 88 18.81 -24.49 -14.22
C GLY A 88 18.76 -22.97 -14.37
N TRP A 89 19.90 -22.39 -14.72
CA TRP A 89 20.08 -20.94 -14.76
C TRP A 89 19.41 -20.28 -15.98
N GLY A 90 18.67 -19.20 -15.74
CA GLY A 90 18.01 -18.44 -16.79
C GLY A 90 17.78 -16.98 -16.44
N PHE A 91 17.59 -16.14 -17.47
CA PHE A 91 17.27 -14.73 -17.31
C PHE A 91 15.81 -14.53 -16.91
N LYS A 92 15.53 -14.76 -15.63
CA LYS A 92 14.20 -14.66 -15.02
C LYS A 92 14.32 -13.89 -13.71
N ALA A 93 13.32 -13.07 -13.41
CA ALA A 93 13.29 -12.34 -12.15
C ALA A 93 13.01 -13.30 -10.98
N PRO A 94 13.68 -13.12 -9.83
CA PRO A 94 13.34 -13.89 -8.65
C PRO A 94 11.95 -13.49 -8.11
N PRO A 95 11.28 -14.40 -7.38
CA PRO A 95 10.05 -14.07 -6.68
C PRO A 95 10.27 -12.94 -5.67
N ALA A 96 9.21 -12.20 -5.37
CA ALA A 96 9.20 -11.23 -4.27
C ALA A 96 8.83 -11.95 -2.95
N PRO A 97 9.29 -11.46 -1.79
CA PRO A 97 10.21 -10.33 -1.63
C PRO A 97 11.66 -10.69 -2.02
N ARG A 98 12.39 -9.74 -2.60
CA ARG A 98 13.73 -9.93 -3.16
C ARG A 98 14.79 -9.44 -2.18
N PRO A 99 15.82 -10.24 -1.87
CA PRO A 99 16.88 -9.81 -0.98
C PRO A 99 17.66 -8.63 -1.58
N LEU A 100 18.21 -7.79 -0.70
CA LEU A 100 19.03 -6.67 -1.08
C LEU A 100 20.43 -7.13 -1.52
N TYR A 101 21.04 -6.36 -2.43
CA TYR A 101 22.45 -6.52 -2.76
C TYR A 101 23.30 -6.03 -1.57
N GLY A 102 24.40 -6.73 -1.27
CA GLY A 102 25.27 -6.42 -0.12
C GLY A 102 24.79 -7.00 1.22
N LEU A 103 23.86 -7.97 1.21
CA LEU A 103 23.32 -8.60 2.41
C LEU A 103 24.36 -9.42 3.20
N ASP A 104 25.34 -10.00 2.52
CA ASP A 104 26.51 -10.67 3.09
C ASP A 104 27.38 -9.67 3.89
N ALA A 105 27.73 -8.54 3.29
CA ALA A 105 28.48 -7.47 3.97
C ALA A 105 27.69 -6.87 5.14
N HIS A 106 26.37 -6.72 4.97
CA HIS A 106 25.46 -6.30 6.04
C HIS A 106 25.50 -7.23 7.26
N ALA A 107 25.51 -8.55 7.03
CA ALA A 107 25.56 -9.55 8.08
C ALA A 107 26.94 -9.61 8.75
N ALA A 108 28.01 -9.43 7.97
CA ALA A 108 29.38 -9.39 8.49
C ALA A 108 29.68 -8.14 9.35
N HIS A 109 28.93 -7.06 9.15
CA HIS A 109 29.13 -5.77 9.84
C HIS A 109 27.85 -5.30 10.53
N PRO A 110 27.42 -5.95 11.63
CA PRO A 110 26.15 -5.63 12.31
C PRO A 110 26.06 -4.19 12.84
N GLU A 111 27.19 -3.62 13.27
CA GLU A 111 27.25 -2.26 13.84
C GLU A 111 27.42 -1.14 12.81
N ALA A 112 27.75 -1.49 11.56
CA ALA A 112 27.99 -0.51 10.51
C ALA A 112 26.67 0.14 10.05
N SER A 113 26.71 1.45 9.81
CA SER A 113 25.64 2.17 9.13
C SER A 113 25.49 1.69 7.69
N ILE A 114 24.28 1.72 7.17
CA ILE A 114 23.96 1.29 5.82
C ILE A 114 23.81 2.53 4.92
N ILE A 115 24.43 2.49 3.74
CA ILE A 115 24.15 3.42 2.65
C ILE A 115 23.36 2.69 1.55
N ILE A 116 22.22 3.25 1.13
CA ILE A 116 21.38 2.70 0.07
C ILE A 116 21.42 3.61 -1.16
N VAL A 117 21.60 3.00 -2.34
CA VAL A 117 21.69 3.65 -3.66
C VAL A 117 20.80 2.92 -4.69
N GLU A 118 20.47 3.53 -5.83
CA GLU A 118 19.46 3.01 -6.78
C GLU A 118 19.90 1.79 -7.62
N GLY A 119 21.20 1.50 -7.74
CA GLY A 119 21.66 0.36 -8.55
C GLY A 119 22.97 -0.29 -8.10
N GLU A 120 23.25 -1.48 -8.63
CA GLU A 120 24.38 -2.31 -8.18
C GLU A 120 25.74 -1.67 -8.52
N LYS A 121 25.84 -0.97 -9.65
CA LYS A 121 27.05 -0.18 -10.00
C LYS A 121 27.31 0.92 -8.96
N ALA A 122 26.26 1.63 -8.56
CA ALA A 122 26.34 2.66 -7.54
C ALA A 122 26.69 2.06 -6.17
N ALA A 123 26.19 0.86 -5.86
CA ALA A 123 26.52 0.17 -4.60
C ALA A 123 28.00 -0.24 -4.53
N ASP A 124 28.56 -0.77 -5.63
CA ASP A 124 30.00 -1.06 -5.73
C ASP A 124 30.84 0.22 -5.51
N ALA A 125 30.44 1.34 -6.13
CA ALA A 125 31.14 2.62 -5.97
C ALA A 125 31.03 3.17 -4.55
N ALA A 126 29.84 3.12 -3.95
CA ALA A 126 29.61 3.54 -2.57
C ALA A 126 30.42 2.70 -1.57
N ALA A 127 30.54 1.38 -1.78
CA ALA A 127 31.37 0.52 -0.95
C ALA A 127 32.85 0.93 -1.00
N ALA A 128 33.35 1.31 -2.18
CA ALA A 128 34.72 1.79 -2.35
C ALA A 128 34.95 3.18 -1.74
N LEU A 129 33.97 4.09 -1.87
CA LEU A 129 34.05 5.46 -1.35
C LEU A 129 33.87 5.52 0.17
N PHE A 130 33.08 4.62 0.75
CA PHE A 130 32.70 4.64 2.17
C PHE A 130 33.00 3.28 2.84
N PRO A 131 34.28 2.90 3.00
CA PRO A 131 34.67 1.57 3.47
C PRO A 131 34.25 1.24 4.91
N HIS A 132 33.81 2.25 5.68
CA HIS A 132 33.29 2.07 7.04
C HIS A 132 31.76 1.88 7.10
N ARG A 133 31.11 1.78 5.94
CA ARG A 133 29.66 1.64 5.78
C ARG A 133 29.37 0.43 4.92
N VAL A 134 28.17 -0.14 5.08
CA VAL A 134 27.71 -1.20 4.19
C VAL A 134 26.87 -0.57 3.09
N ALA A 135 27.35 -0.68 1.85
CA ALA A 135 26.58 -0.24 0.68
C ALA A 135 25.61 -1.34 0.23
N MET A 136 24.35 -0.97 0.06
CA MET A 136 23.29 -1.87 -0.35
C MET A 136 22.43 -1.25 -1.47
N THR A 137 21.78 -2.10 -2.25
CA THR A 137 20.78 -1.66 -3.25
C THR A 137 19.70 -2.73 -3.41
N TRP A 138 18.68 -2.44 -4.21
CA TRP A 138 17.62 -3.38 -4.54
C TRP A 138 17.58 -3.69 -6.03
N GLN A 139 17.15 -4.90 -6.35
CA GLN A 139 17.08 -5.36 -7.73
C GLN A 139 15.93 -4.65 -8.48
N GLY A 140 16.26 -4.04 -9.62
CA GLY A 140 15.28 -3.55 -10.60
C GLY A 140 14.99 -2.04 -10.61
N GLY A 141 15.77 -1.23 -9.86
CA GLY A 141 15.73 0.24 -9.90
C GLY A 141 14.43 0.86 -9.39
N SER A 142 14.24 2.16 -9.61
CA SER A 142 13.13 3.00 -9.08
C SER A 142 11.72 2.39 -9.15
N ASN A 143 11.41 1.54 -10.14
CA ASN A 143 10.09 0.91 -10.30
C ASN A 143 9.91 -0.41 -9.52
N ALA A 144 10.94 -0.89 -8.82
CA ALA A 144 10.94 -2.19 -8.15
C ALA A 144 11.12 -2.12 -6.62
N VAL A 145 11.05 -0.92 -6.02
CA VAL A 145 11.18 -0.70 -4.56
C VAL A 145 10.21 -1.61 -3.78
N ASN A 146 8.97 -1.78 -4.25
CA ASN A 146 7.95 -2.60 -3.58
C ASN A 146 8.17 -4.12 -3.70
N LYS A 147 9.20 -4.56 -4.42
CA LYS A 147 9.53 -5.99 -4.58
C LYS A 147 10.70 -6.41 -3.69
N ALA A 148 11.39 -5.46 -3.08
CA ALA A 148 12.54 -5.71 -2.22
C ALA A 148 12.11 -6.10 -0.80
N ASP A 149 12.92 -6.92 -0.16
CA ASP A 149 12.79 -7.32 1.24
C ASP A 149 13.45 -6.27 2.14
N TRP A 150 12.68 -5.27 2.55
CA TRP A 150 13.17 -4.20 3.42
C TRP A 150 13.30 -4.63 4.88
N THR A 151 12.74 -5.78 5.27
CA THR A 151 12.83 -6.30 6.65
C THR A 151 14.28 -6.55 7.09
N GLN A 152 15.18 -6.71 6.11
CA GLN A 152 16.63 -6.81 6.26
C GLN A 152 17.28 -5.55 6.84
N LEU A 153 16.57 -4.42 6.94
CA LEU A 153 17.07 -3.16 7.50
C LEU A 153 16.62 -2.92 8.95
N ARG A 154 15.91 -3.87 9.56
CA ARG A 154 15.44 -3.75 10.94
C ARG A 154 16.59 -3.49 11.91
N ASP A 155 16.38 -2.55 12.83
CA ASP A 155 17.35 -2.14 13.87
C ASP A 155 18.67 -1.57 13.31
N ARG A 156 18.64 -1.07 12.06
CA ARG A 156 19.82 -0.45 11.42
C ARG A 156 19.67 1.05 11.23
N ARG A 157 20.81 1.74 11.21
CA ARG A 157 20.91 3.14 10.78
C ARG A 157 21.12 3.18 9.26
N VAL A 158 20.19 3.82 8.55
CA VAL A 158 20.14 3.83 7.09
C VAL A 158 20.26 5.26 6.58
N VAL A 159 21.12 5.45 5.59
CA VAL A 159 21.24 6.70 4.82
C VAL A 159 21.02 6.37 3.35
N ILE A 160 20.17 7.13 2.69
CA ILE A 160 19.83 6.91 1.28
C ILE A 160 20.51 8.01 0.46
N TRP A 161 21.25 7.61 -0.55
CA TRP A 161 21.85 8.51 -1.52
C TRP A 161 21.07 8.42 -2.84
N PRO A 162 20.27 9.44 -3.19
CA PRO A 162 19.47 9.44 -4.41
C PRO A 162 20.32 9.75 -5.65
N ASP A 163 19.90 9.21 -6.79
CA ASP A 163 20.32 9.73 -8.09
C ASP A 163 19.79 11.17 -8.25
N ASN A 164 20.57 12.06 -8.89
CA ASN A 164 20.22 13.48 -9.01
C ASN A 164 19.18 13.74 -10.12
N ASP A 165 18.02 13.09 -10.04
CA ASP A 165 16.90 13.30 -10.95
C ASP A 165 15.53 13.05 -10.26
N ALA A 166 14.43 13.40 -10.95
CA ALA A 166 13.09 13.25 -10.38
C ALA A 166 12.71 11.78 -10.07
N PRO A 167 13.00 10.79 -10.93
CA PRO A 167 12.82 9.37 -10.60
C PRO A 167 13.59 8.91 -9.35
N GLY A 168 14.86 9.30 -9.21
CA GLY A 168 15.74 8.97 -8.10
C GLY A 168 15.26 9.54 -6.77
N GLN A 169 14.83 10.80 -6.78
CA GLN A 169 14.21 11.42 -5.60
C GLN A 169 12.92 10.69 -5.16
N LYS A 170 12.10 10.27 -6.13
CA LYS A 170 10.89 9.49 -5.85
C LYS A 170 11.22 8.09 -5.31
N ALA A 171 12.26 7.45 -5.85
CA ALA A 171 12.74 6.15 -5.39
C ALA A 171 13.28 6.25 -3.96
N ALA A 172 14.13 7.23 -3.67
CA ALA A 172 14.68 7.46 -2.35
C ALA A 172 13.58 7.70 -1.30
N ALA A 173 12.56 8.51 -1.62
CA ALA A 173 11.41 8.69 -0.74
C ALA A 173 10.63 7.38 -0.50
N ALA A 174 10.53 6.50 -1.51
CA ALA A 174 9.85 5.21 -1.36
C ALA A 174 10.68 4.21 -0.53
N VAL A 175 11.99 4.15 -0.75
CA VAL A 175 12.94 3.36 0.06
C VAL A 175 12.90 3.84 1.51
N ALA A 176 12.88 5.16 1.74
CA ALA A 176 12.83 5.71 3.08
C ALA A 176 11.59 5.27 3.87
N ARG A 177 10.41 5.27 3.22
CA ARG A 177 9.18 4.76 3.83
C ARG A 177 9.28 3.27 4.12
N ALA A 178 9.76 2.48 3.17
CA ALA A 178 9.84 1.03 3.32
C ALA A 178 10.84 0.62 4.42
N ALA A 179 12.00 1.27 4.51
CA ALA A 179 12.99 1.04 5.57
C ALA A 179 12.43 1.39 6.96
N LYS A 180 11.70 2.51 7.08
CA LYS A 180 11.03 2.87 8.35
C LYS A 180 9.96 1.85 8.75
N GLN A 181 9.11 1.45 7.82
CA GLN A 181 8.08 0.43 8.05
C GLN A 181 8.67 -0.93 8.44
N ALA A 182 9.85 -1.26 7.92
CA ALA A 182 10.59 -2.47 8.26
C ALA A 182 11.24 -2.44 9.65
N GLY A 183 11.26 -1.29 10.33
CA GLY A 183 11.83 -1.14 11.68
C GLY A 183 13.28 -0.67 11.71
N ALA A 184 13.77 0.04 10.69
CA ALA A 184 15.09 0.69 10.76
C ALA A 184 15.15 1.72 11.90
N THR A 185 16.25 1.74 12.65
CA THR A 185 16.48 2.65 13.79
C THR A 185 16.46 4.13 13.37
N SER A 186 17.08 4.44 12.23
CA SER A 186 17.08 5.78 11.66
C SER A 186 17.13 5.70 10.14
N VAL A 187 16.49 6.66 9.48
CA VAL A 187 16.51 6.77 8.03
C VAL A 187 16.66 8.22 7.63
N ALA A 188 17.74 8.53 6.91
CA ALA A 188 18.02 9.85 6.36
C ALA A 188 18.17 9.76 4.83
N ILE A 189 17.98 10.90 4.14
CA ILE A 189 18.24 11.03 2.70
C ILE A 189 19.28 12.13 2.53
N VAL A 190 20.32 11.88 1.75
CA VAL A 190 21.33 12.87 1.40
C VAL A 190 20.69 13.94 0.50
N ASP A 191 20.86 15.20 0.87
CA ASP A 191 20.47 16.34 0.05
C ASP A 191 21.54 16.57 -1.02
N VAL A 192 21.32 16.02 -2.22
CA VAL A 192 22.23 16.18 -3.36
C VAL A 192 21.96 17.53 -4.03
N PRO A 193 22.97 18.40 -4.20
CA PRO A 193 22.76 19.74 -4.73
C PRO A 193 22.16 19.72 -6.14
N ALA A 194 21.12 20.53 -6.35
CA ALA A 194 20.39 20.58 -7.61
C ALA A 194 21.21 21.14 -8.80
N ASP A 195 22.32 21.83 -8.50
CA ASP A 195 23.28 22.35 -9.48
C ASP A 195 24.32 21.31 -9.92
N TRP A 196 24.34 20.11 -9.31
CA TRP A 196 25.14 19.00 -9.80
C TRP A 196 24.55 18.42 -11.09
N PRO A 197 25.34 17.65 -11.88
CA PRO A 197 24.86 17.10 -13.14
C PRO A 197 23.55 16.32 -12.99
N ALA A 198 22.64 16.48 -13.94
CA ALA A 198 21.37 15.77 -13.93
C ALA A 198 21.59 14.27 -14.09
N GLY A 199 20.94 13.47 -13.23
CA GLY A 199 21.10 12.01 -13.18
C GLY A 199 22.45 11.55 -12.61
N TRP A 200 23.21 12.45 -11.98
CA TRP A 200 24.46 12.09 -11.31
C TRP A 200 24.22 11.06 -10.19
N ASP A 201 24.99 9.98 -10.21
CA ASP A 201 25.04 8.96 -9.16
C ASP A 201 26.44 8.87 -8.52
N VAL A 202 26.56 8.17 -7.40
CA VAL A 202 27.84 7.98 -6.68
C VAL A 202 28.91 7.19 -7.47
N ALA A 203 28.54 6.58 -8.60
CA ALA A 203 29.46 5.91 -9.50
C ALA A 203 29.86 6.78 -10.72
N ASP A 204 29.41 8.03 -10.77
CA ASP A 204 29.82 9.01 -11.76
C ASP A 204 31.04 9.83 -11.29
N PRO A 205 31.80 10.43 -12.22
CA PRO A 205 32.89 11.32 -11.86
C PRO A 205 32.42 12.47 -10.96
N LEU A 206 33.23 12.84 -9.97
CA LEU A 206 32.94 13.94 -9.08
C LEU A 206 32.86 15.27 -9.86
N PRO A 207 31.88 16.14 -9.56
CA PRO A 207 31.85 17.49 -10.10
C PRO A 207 33.10 18.30 -9.74
N GLU A 208 33.41 19.33 -10.51
CA GLU A 208 34.57 20.19 -10.25
C GLU A 208 34.51 20.81 -8.85
N GLY A 209 35.60 20.70 -8.09
CA GLY A 209 35.68 21.20 -6.71
C GLY A 209 35.04 20.30 -5.64
N VAL A 210 34.39 19.19 -6.03
CA VAL A 210 33.85 18.19 -5.11
C VAL A 210 34.91 17.13 -4.82
N THR A 211 35.10 16.80 -3.55
CA THR A 211 36.02 15.76 -3.10
C THR A 211 35.27 14.61 -2.44
N THR A 212 35.95 13.49 -2.23
CA THR A 212 35.41 12.38 -1.42
C THR A 212 35.05 12.83 0.00
N ASP A 213 35.82 13.76 0.57
CA ASP A 213 35.54 14.34 1.89
C ASP A 213 34.26 15.17 1.87
N THR A 214 33.95 15.84 0.75
CA THR A 214 32.66 16.52 0.55
C THR A 214 31.51 15.51 0.63
N LEU A 215 31.62 14.37 -0.05
CA LEU A 215 30.58 13.33 0.00
C LEU A 215 30.41 12.74 1.41
N LEU A 216 31.53 12.52 2.12
CA LEU A 216 31.50 12.03 3.49
C LEU A 216 30.86 13.05 4.45
N ALA A 217 31.14 14.34 4.27
CA ALA A 217 30.52 15.41 5.03
C ALA A 217 29.00 15.47 4.77
N MET A 218 28.55 15.28 3.53
CA MET A 218 27.12 15.23 3.19
C MET A 218 26.41 14.04 3.85
N LEU A 219 27.02 12.84 3.84
CA LEU A 219 26.50 11.68 4.56
C LEU A 219 26.39 11.95 6.06
N THR A 220 27.47 12.48 6.64
CA THR A 220 27.52 12.78 8.08
C THR A 220 26.50 13.86 8.45
N ALA A 221 26.31 14.88 7.60
CA ALA A 221 25.29 15.90 7.76
C ALA A 221 23.89 15.26 7.75
N ALA A 222 23.60 14.39 6.79
CA ALA A 222 22.31 13.68 6.72
C ALA A 222 22.04 12.82 7.96
N GLU A 223 23.07 12.21 8.56
CA GLU A 223 22.96 11.42 9.79
C GLU A 223 22.86 12.23 11.08
N THR A 224 23.48 13.42 11.11
CA THR A 224 23.54 14.31 12.28
C THR A 224 22.34 15.24 12.40
N VAL A 225 21.48 15.28 11.37
CA VAL A 225 20.10 15.76 11.53
C VAL A 225 19.38 14.77 12.46
N ALA A 226 19.54 15.00 13.77
CA ALA A 226 18.58 14.57 14.77
C ALA A 226 17.19 14.91 14.25
N PRO A 227 16.17 14.03 14.43
CA PRO A 227 14.84 14.33 13.96
C PRO A 227 14.48 15.73 14.46
N PRO A 228 14.07 16.67 13.60
CA PRO A 228 13.63 17.95 14.08
C PRO A 228 12.48 17.68 15.06
N ALA A 229 12.73 17.93 16.34
CA ALA A 229 11.66 18.25 17.26
C ALA A 229 10.95 19.46 16.64
N ASP A 230 9.66 19.31 16.34
CA ASP A 230 8.74 20.29 15.74
C ASP A 230 8.57 20.28 14.21
N GLY A 231 8.91 19.18 13.53
CA GLY A 231 8.30 18.82 12.24
C GLY A 231 7.66 17.43 12.32
N PRO A 232 6.50 17.16 11.71
CA PRO A 232 5.89 15.84 11.79
C PRO A 232 6.85 14.80 11.19
N THR A 233 7.21 13.83 12.02
CA THR A 233 8.02 12.66 11.65
C THR A 233 7.34 11.94 10.47
N ILE A 234 8.06 11.14 9.66
CA ILE A 234 7.40 10.37 8.58
C ILE A 234 6.30 9.44 9.13
N SER A 235 6.45 8.94 10.37
CA SER A 235 5.36 8.27 11.08
C SER A 235 4.20 9.23 11.32
N ASP A 236 4.44 10.43 11.83
CA ASP A 236 3.37 11.43 12.04
C ASP A 236 2.72 11.85 10.72
N ARG A 237 3.47 11.94 9.62
CA ARG A 237 2.93 12.21 8.29
C ARG A 237 2.10 11.07 7.76
N ASP A 238 2.59 9.83 7.81
CA ASP A 238 1.84 8.68 7.31
C ASP A 238 0.63 8.37 8.21
N THR A 239 0.77 8.52 9.53
CA THR A 239 -0.32 8.44 10.51
C THR A 239 -1.35 9.54 10.27
N GLU A 240 -0.92 10.78 10.02
CA GLU A 240 -1.84 11.89 9.71
C GLU A 240 -2.51 11.67 8.35
N LEU A 241 -1.79 11.19 7.33
CA LEU A 241 -2.38 10.84 6.05
C LEU A 241 -3.38 9.68 6.16
N GLN A 242 -3.10 8.68 7.00
CA GLN A 242 -4.03 7.59 7.30
C GLN A 242 -5.27 8.11 8.04
N ARG A 243 -5.08 8.94 9.08
CA ARG A 243 -6.18 9.58 9.82
C ARG A 243 -7.07 10.39 8.88
N LEU A 244 -6.48 11.27 8.08
CA LEU A 244 -7.18 12.09 7.08
C LEU A 244 -7.86 11.24 5.99
N ALA A 245 -7.26 10.10 5.62
CA ALA A 245 -7.86 9.18 4.65
C ALA A 245 -9.12 8.50 5.19
N LEU A 246 -9.18 8.28 6.51
CA LEU A 246 -10.33 7.70 7.21
C LEU A 246 -11.43 8.71 7.52
N LEU A 247 -11.13 10.02 7.51
CA LEU A 247 -12.16 11.05 7.63
C LEU A 247 -13.13 11.00 6.46
N ASP A 248 -14.40 11.34 6.73
CA ASP A 248 -15.37 11.61 5.69
C ASP A 248 -15.00 12.89 4.90
N ASP A 249 -15.64 13.10 3.75
CA ASP A 249 -15.28 14.20 2.85
C ASP A 249 -15.48 15.60 3.48
N VAL A 250 -16.39 15.75 4.44
CA VAL A 250 -16.65 17.02 5.13
C VAL A 250 -15.57 17.29 6.17
N SER A 251 -15.31 16.32 7.05
CA SER A 251 -14.25 16.43 8.07
C SER A 251 -12.88 16.64 7.42
N PHE A 252 -12.59 15.90 6.34
CA PHE A 252 -11.38 16.12 5.55
C PHE A 252 -11.32 17.53 4.94
N ALA A 253 -12.44 18.05 4.41
CA ALA A 253 -12.47 19.38 3.81
C ALA A 253 -12.20 20.51 4.82
N LEU A 254 -12.63 20.32 6.08
CA LEU A 254 -12.39 21.26 7.18
C LEU A 254 -10.93 21.22 7.64
N GLU A 255 -10.35 20.03 7.78
CA GLU A 255 -9.04 19.85 8.43
C GLU A 255 -7.85 19.97 7.46
N ARG A 256 -8.05 19.68 6.17
CA ARG A 256 -6.94 19.57 5.18
C ARG A 256 -6.02 20.79 5.08
N ARG A 257 -6.49 22.01 5.37
CA ARG A 257 -5.63 23.21 5.28
C ARG A 257 -4.66 23.26 6.46
N ASP A 258 -5.17 23.04 7.66
CA ASP A 258 -4.36 23.02 8.87
C ASP A 258 -3.44 21.80 8.87
N ALA A 259 -3.93 20.66 8.40
CA ALA A 259 -3.10 19.46 8.21
C ALA A 259 -2.00 19.67 7.16
N ALA A 260 -2.29 20.30 6.01
CA ALA A 260 -1.26 20.61 5.00
C ALA A 260 -0.18 21.53 5.57
N LYS A 261 -0.59 22.53 6.35
CA LYS A 261 0.32 23.45 7.04
C LYS A 261 1.16 22.73 8.09
N GLY A 262 0.53 21.88 8.92
CA GLY A 262 1.21 21.07 9.93
C GLY A 262 2.24 20.12 9.30
N LEU A 263 1.92 19.54 8.15
CA LEU A 263 2.78 18.62 7.39
C LEU A 263 3.83 19.32 6.52
N GLY A 264 3.81 20.65 6.41
CA GLY A 264 4.75 21.40 5.57
C GLY A 264 4.65 21.09 4.07
N ILE A 265 3.49 20.65 3.57
CA ILE A 265 3.28 20.30 2.15
C ILE A 265 2.21 21.17 1.51
N SER A 266 2.19 21.24 0.18
CA SER A 266 1.13 21.97 -0.53
C SER A 266 -0.22 21.27 -0.35
N LEU A 267 -1.31 22.06 -0.39
CA LEU A 267 -2.67 21.50 -0.30
C LEU A 267 -2.94 20.50 -1.44
N SER A 268 -2.37 20.74 -2.63
CA SER A 268 -2.49 19.84 -3.77
C SER A 268 -1.82 18.49 -3.50
N ASP A 269 -0.61 18.51 -2.94
CA ASP A 269 0.15 17.31 -2.61
C ASP A 269 -0.52 16.51 -1.48
N LEU A 270 -1.07 17.20 -0.47
CA LEU A 270 -1.86 16.56 0.57
C LEU A 270 -3.07 15.83 -0.03
N MET A 271 -3.84 16.50 -0.89
CA MET A 271 -5.02 15.91 -1.54
C MET A 271 -4.65 14.70 -2.40
N ALA A 272 -3.53 14.77 -3.13
CA ALA A 272 -3.02 13.65 -3.93
C ALA A 272 -2.59 12.47 -3.04
N ALA A 273 -1.88 12.75 -1.94
CA ALA A 273 -1.43 11.75 -0.98
C ALA A 273 -2.60 11.05 -0.29
N VAL A 274 -3.56 11.80 0.26
CA VAL A 274 -4.77 11.24 0.90
C VAL A 274 -5.60 10.41 -0.08
N LYS A 275 -5.70 10.85 -1.35
CA LYS A 275 -6.38 10.07 -2.40
C LYS A 275 -5.68 8.74 -2.67
N ALA A 276 -4.34 8.73 -2.68
CA ALA A 276 -3.56 7.50 -2.82
C ALA A 276 -3.77 6.57 -1.62
N THR A 277 -3.67 7.10 -0.39
CA THR A 277 -3.91 6.33 0.84
C THR A 277 -5.31 5.73 0.88
N ARG A 278 -6.36 6.49 0.53
CA ARG A 278 -7.74 5.97 0.42
C ARG A 278 -7.86 4.82 -0.58
N ARG A 279 -7.12 4.85 -1.69
CA ARG A 279 -7.11 3.76 -2.67
C ARG A 279 -6.43 2.52 -2.10
N ASP A 280 -5.33 2.70 -1.37
CA ASP A 280 -4.56 1.60 -0.80
C ASP A 280 -5.33 0.93 0.34
N ILE A 281 -6.02 1.70 1.20
CA ILE A 281 -6.97 1.19 2.20
C ILE A 281 -8.05 0.33 1.53
N ARG A 282 -8.74 0.87 0.51
CA ARG A 282 -9.79 0.11 -0.22
C ARG A 282 -9.25 -1.15 -0.88
N ARG A 283 -7.99 -1.15 -1.30
CA ARG A 283 -7.34 -2.33 -1.89
C ARG A 283 -7.06 -3.38 -0.82
N ALA A 284 -6.48 -2.98 0.31
CA ALA A 284 -6.22 -3.86 1.45
C ALA A 284 -7.51 -4.46 1.99
N GLU A 285 -8.58 -3.67 2.12
CA GLU A 285 -9.91 -4.15 2.52
C GLU A 285 -10.45 -5.22 1.56
N ARG A 286 -10.27 -5.04 0.25
CA ARG A 286 -10.67 -6.02 -0.78
C ARG A 286 -9.83 -7.29 -0.75
N GLU A 287 -8.53 -7.18 -0.48
CA GLU A 287 -7.61 -8.32 -0.37
C GLU A 287 -7.93 -9.12 0.90
N ALA A 288 -8.06 -8.46 2.05
CA ALA A 288 -8.47 -9.08 3.32
C ALA A 288 -9.87 -9.72 3.22
N ALA A 289 -10.80 -9.09 2.49
CA ALA A 289 -12.09 -9.68 2.19
C ALA A 289 -12.00 -10.98 1.37
N ARG A 290 -11.09 -11.04 0.40
CA ARG A 290 -10.87 -12.25 -0.41
C ARG A 290 -10.21 -13.35 0.41
N GLU A 291 -9.30 -12.98 1.29
CA GLU A 291 -8.57 -13.89 2.17
C GLU A 291 -9.50 -14.52 3.20
N ARG A 292 -10.35 -13.73 3.88
CA ARG A 292 -11.40 -14.26 4.78
C ARG A 292 -12.34 -15.26 4.10
N VAL A 293 -12.67 -15.03 2.83
CA VAL A 293 -13.47 -15.96 2.01
C VAL A 293 -12.66 -17.22 1.67
N ALA A 294 -11.37 -17.09 1.37
CA ALA A 294 -10.49 -18.21 1.04
C ALA A 294 -10.15 -19.10 2.25
N GLU A 295 -10.06 -18.52 3.44
CA GLU A 295 -9.77 -19.21 4.72
C GLU A 295 -10.98 -19.90 5.34
N GLY A 296 -12.17 -19.80 4.73
CA GLY A 296 -13.38 -20.44 5.24
C GLY A 296 -13.90 -19.86 6.56
N GLN A 297 -13.42 -18.67 6.97
CA GLN A 297 -13.93 -17.95 8.13
C GLN A 297 -15.33 -17.41 7.83
N LEU A 298 -16.35 -18.20 8.16
CA LEU A 298 -17.75 -17.84 7.99
C LEU A 298 -18.57 -18.34 9.18
N ALA A 299 -18.51 -17.59 10.28
CA ALA A 299 -19.72 -17.44 11.08
C ALA A 299 -20.68 -16.61 10.23
N TRP A 300 -21.75 -17.24 9.75
CA TRP A 300 -22.85 -16.56 9.08
C TRP A 300 -23.31 -15.36 9.93
N THR A 301 -23.64 -14.24 9.29
CA THR A 301 -24.29 -13.12 10.01
C THR A 301 -25.61 -13.63 10.63
N GLU A 302 -26.20 -12.93 11.60
CA GLU A 302 -27.54 -13.27 12.11
C GLU A 302 -28.59 -13.32 10.98
N SER A 303 -28.34 -12.58 9.90
CA SER A 303 -29.13 -12.59 8.66
C SER A 303 -28.94 -13.83 7.79
N GLY A 304 -28.00 -14.72 8.11
CA GLY A 304 -27.65 -15.90 7.32
C GLY A 304 -26.86 -15.58 6.06
N LEU A 305 -26.26 -14.39 5.96
CA LEU A 305 -25.37 -14.01 4.86
C LEU A 305 -23.90 -14.26 5.23
N PRO A 306 -23.01 -14.41 4.25
CA PRO A 306 -21.59 -14.33 4.53
C PRO A 306 -21.22 -12.93 5.04
N PRO A 307 -20.26 -12.76 5.98
CA PRO A 307 -19.77 -11.46 6.40
C PRO A 307 -19.52 -10.54 5.21
N ASP A 308 -20.07 -9.33 5.28
CA ASP A 308 -19.88 -8.37 4.21
C ASP A 308 -18.39 -8.00 4.12
N PRO A 309 -17.77 -8.06 2.93
CA PRO A 309 -16.36 -7.76 2.77
C PRO A 309 -15.99 -6.32 3.16
N TYR A 310 -16.97 -5.41 3.18
CA TYR A 310 -16.82 -4.00 3.54
C TYR A 310 -17.34 -3.68 4.94
N GLY A 311 -17.66 -4.70 5.75
CA GLY A 311 -18.14 -4.54 7.12
C GLY A 311 -19.51 -3.84 7.23
N ARG A 312 -20.28 -3.79 6.14
CA ARG A 312 -21.59 -3.14 6.14
C ARG A 312 -22.62 -4.00 6.85
N GLU A 313 -23.49 -3.37 7.62
CA GLU A 313 -24.57 -4.05 8.31
C GLU A 313 -25.63 -4.54 7.32
N ASP A 314 -26.12 -5.76 7.51
CA ASP A 314 -27.21 -6.30 6.70
C ASP A 314 -28.51 -5.49 6.92
N LEU A 315 -29.21 -5.21 5.82
CA LEU A 315 -30.50 -4.50 5.81
C LEU A 315 -31.55 -5.39 5.15
N PHE A 316 -32.46 -5.93 5.96
CA PHE A 316 -33.53 -6.77 5.44
C PHE A 316 -34.57 -5.93 4.68
N VAL A 317 -34.75 -6.23 3.40
CA VAL A 317 -35.74 -5.58 2.53
C VAL A 317 -37.01 -6.43 2.50
N GLN A 318 -37.91 -6.14 3.44
CA GLN A 318 -39.23 -6.78 3.46
C GLN A 318 -40.09 -6.26 2.30
N ARG A 319 -40.23 -7.06 1.23
CA ARG A 319 -40.97 -6.66 0.02
C ARG A 319 -42.44 -6.33 0.25
N SER A 320 -43.05 -6.90 1.30
CA SER A 320 -44.43 -6.60 1.69
C SER A 320 -44.58 -5.30 2.46
N ASP A 321 -43.49 -4.72 2.98
CA ASP A 321 -43.52 -3.53 3.84
C ASP A 321 -42.31 -2.62 3.58
N LEU A 322 -42.30 -2.00 2.40
CA LEU A 322 -41.26 -1.04 2.02
C LEU A 322 -41.21 0.22 2.90
N PRO A 323 -42.32 0.75 3.47
CA PRO A 323 -42.27 1.87 4.41
C PRO A 323 -41.39 1.60 5.64
N ILE A 324 -41.45 0.40 6.25
CA ILE A 324 -40.55 0.04 7.37
C ILE A 324 -39.09 0.04 6.93
N VAL A 325 -38.80 -0.51 5.74
CA VAL A 325 -37.44 -0.50 5.18
C VAL A 325 -36.94 0.93 4.95
N ALA A 326 -37.82 1.83 4.51
CA ALA A 326 -37.51 3.24 4.35
C ALA A 326 -37.22 3.95 5.69
N GLN A 327 -37.99 3.66 6.74
CA GLN A 327 -37.74 4.19 8.09
C GLN A 327 -36.39 3.74 8.65
N GLU A 328 -36.07 2.44 8.53
CA GLU A 328 -34.77 1.93 8.98
C GLU A 328 -33.63 2.51 8.14
N GLY A 329 -33.83 2.65 6.83
CA GLY A 329 -32.88 3.33 5.95
C GLY A 329 -32.63 4.78 6.38
N LEU A 330 -33.68 5.52 6.73
CA LEU A 330 -33.56 6.90 7.23
C LEU A 330 -32.83 6.94 8.58
N ARG A 331 -33.16 6.03 9.52
CA ARG A 331 -32.48 5.91 10.82
C ARG A 331 -30.98 5.67 10.66
N ARG A 332 -30.57 4.91 9.66
CA ARG A 332 -29.14 4.70 9.35
C ARG A 332 -28.52 5.94 8.72
N LEU A 333 -29.23 6.62 7.80
CA LEU A 333 -28.73 7.84 7.18
C LEU A 333 -28.62 9.02 8.14
N THR A 334 -29.41 9.11 9.21
CA THR A 334 -29.31 10.20 10.20
C THR A 334 -28.01 10.15 10.99
N THR A 335 -27.32 9.00 11.04
CA THR A 335 -25.97 8.88 11.63
C THR A 335 -24.90 9.58 10.78
N ARG A 336 -25.22 9.94 9.53
CA ARG A 336 -24.29 10.56 8.59
C ARG A 336 -24.32 12.07 8.76
N GLU A 337 -23.28 12.63 9.37
CA GLU A 337 -23.20 14.08 9.64
C GLU A 337 -23.25 14.95 8.38
N ARG A 338 -22.87 14.40 7.23
CA ARG A 338 -22.92 15.09 5.94
C ARG A 338 -24.31 15.22 5.33
N ILE A 339 -25.32 14.51 5.84
CA ILE A 339 -26.70 14.55 5.35
C ILE A 339 -27.52 15.40 6.32
N MET A 340 -28.19 16.41 5.78
CA MET A 340 -28.88 17.44 6.55
C MET A 340 -30.25 17.73 5.94
N SER A 341 -31.10 18.45 6.67
CA SER A 341 -32.41 18.90 6.19
C SER A 341 -32.40 20.38 5.81
N ARG A 342 -32.88 20.70 4.60
CA ARG A 342 -33.15 22.06 4.11
C ARG A 342 -34.32 22.06 3.12
N GLY A 343 -35.55 21.98 3.62
CA GLY A 343 -36.74 21.83 2.77
C GLY A 343 -36.79 20.51 1.99
N GLY A 344 -35.98 19.53 2.42
CA GLY A 344 -35.66 18.27 1.74
C GLY A 344 -34.29 17.79 2.19
N LEU A 345 -33.93 16.56 1.86
CA LEU A 345 -32.59 16.04 2.19
C LEU A 345 -31.54 16.67 1.29
N VAL A 346 -30.49 17.17 1.93
CA VAL A 346 -29.30 17.70 1.26
C VAL A 346 -28.06 17.03 1.80
N ARG A 347 -27.02 16.96 0.96
CA ARG A 347 -25.69 16.46 1.32
C ARG A 347 -24.68 17.57 1.12
N LEU A 348 -23.77 17.72 2.07
CA LEU A 348 -22.59 18.52 1.89
C LEU A 348 -21.60 17.77 1.00
N VAL A 349 -21.28 18.35 -0.15
CA VAL A 349 -20.32 17.81 -1.11
C VAL A 349 -19.23 18.85 -1.33
N TYR A 350 -17.99 18.40 -1.43
CA TYR A 350 -16.90 19.29 -1.76
C TYR A 350 -16.81 19.50 -3.27
N ASP A 351 -16.92 20.76 -3.72
CA ASP A 351 -16.76 21.14 -5.12
C ASP A 351 -15.31 21.58 -5.36
N ALA A 352 -14.60 20.80 -6.19
CA ALA A 352 -13.22 21.07 -6.54
C ALA A 352 -13.04 22.34 -7.38
N GLN A 353 -14.03 22.72 -8.19
CA GLN A 353 -13.97 23.94 -9.01
C GLN A 353 -14.19 25.19 -8.16
N ARG A 354 -15.09 25.11 -7.19
CA ARG A 354 -15.40 26.24 -6.28
C ARG A 354 -14.52 26.29 -5.04
N ASN A 355 -13.67 25.29 -4.85
CA ASN A 355 -12.79 25.14 -3.68
C ASN A 355 -13.53 25.30 -2.34
N GLY A 356 -14.72 24.70 -2.23
CA GLY A 356 -15.60 24.87 -1.09
C GLY A 356 -16.67 23.79 -0.98
N LEU A 357 -17.35 23.75 0.18
CA LEU A 357 -18.51 22.88 0.37
C LEU A 357 -19.71 23.49 -0.35
N VAL A 358 -20.37 22.65 -1.14
CA VAL A 358 -21.64 22.95 -1.79
C VAL A 358 -22.71 22.04 -1.22
N VAL A 359 -23.94 22.53 -1.26
CA VAL A 359 -25.13 21.80 -0.83
C VAL A 359 -25.74 21.17 -2.07
N GLU A 360 -25.84 19.85 -2.10
CA GLU A 360 -26.49 19.09 -3.16
C GLU A 360 -27.79 18.47 -2.63
N THR A 361 -28.90 18.61 -3.32
CA THR A 361 -30.15 17.90 -2.98
C THR A 361 -29.97 16.40 -3.23
N LEU A 362 -30.34 15.55 -2.27
CA LEU A 362 -30.29 14.10 -2.47
C LEU A 362 -31.35 13.68 -3.49
N SER A 363 -30.88 13.16 -4.62
CA SER A 363 -31.73 12.42 -5.56
C SER A 363 -32.02 11.01 -5.04
N VAL A 364 -32.98 10.33 -5.68
CA VAL A 364 -33.28 8.90 -5.44
C VAL A 364 -32.02 8.05 -5.56
N HIS A 365 -31.22 8.27 -6.60
CA HIS A 365 -29.95 7.57 -6.83
C HIS A 365 -28.92 7.88 -5.75
N ALA A 366 -28.86 9.14 -5.28
CA ALA A 366 -27.98 9.53 -4.19
C ALA A 366 -28.35 8.80 -2.89
N ILE A 367 -29.64 8.64 -2.58
CA ILE A 367 -30.09 7.85 -1.42
C ILE A 367 -29.68 6.39 -1.54
N VAL A 368 -29.93 5.76 -2.69
CA VAL A 368 -29.51 4.38 -2.92
C VAL A 368 -28.00 4.26 -2.71
N SER A 369 -27.21 5.17 -3.28
CA SER A 369 -25.77 5.17 -3.12
C SER A 369 -25.30 5.41 -1.68
N GLU A 370 -25.91 6.33 -0.94
CA GLU A 370 -25.56 6.59 0.46
C GLU A 370 -25.90 5.40 1.36
N LEU A 371 -27.05 4.76 1.13
CA LEU A 371 -27.46 3.62 1.95
C LEU A 371 -26.58 2.41 1.66
N HIS A 372 -26.23 2.14 0.40
CA HIS A 372 -25.29 1.05 0.04
C HIS A 372 -23.86 1.27 0.54
N ALA A 373 -23.50 2.51 0.90
CA ALA A 373 -22.21 2.82 1.51
C ALA A 373 -22.15 2.38 2.99
N ILE A 374 -23.29 2.18 3.65
CA ILE A 374 -23.36 1.85 5.09
C ILE A 374 -24.14 0.57 5.40
N ALA A 375 -24.90 0.05 4.44
CA ALA A 375 -25.74 -1.11 4.61
C ALA A 375 -25.67 -2.03 3.40
N ARG A 376 -25.94 -3.32 3.63
CA ARG A 376 -26.08 -4.36 2.59
C ARG A 376 -27.53 -4.80 2.49
N PRO A 377 -28.30 -4.30 1.53
CA PRO A 377 -29.69 -4.73 1.34
C PRO A 377 -29.77 -6.19 0.92
N TYR A 378 -30.68 -6.96 1.52
CA TYR A 378 -30.94 -8.35 1.15
C TYR A 378 -32.43 -8.71 1.31
N ILE A 379 -32.85 -9.78 0.64
CA ILE A 379 -34.18 -10.37 0.80
C ILE A 379 -34.05 -11.81 1.28
N GLN A 380 -35.11 -12.38 1.85
CA GLN A 380 -35.22 -13.82 2.04
C GLN A 380 -36.04 -14.41 0.89
N ARG A 381 -35.47 -15.42 0.22
CA ARG A 381 -36.11 -16.12 -0.89
C ARG A 381 -36.50 -17.52 -0.44
N ALA A 382 -37.78 -17.85 -0.60
CA ALA A 382 -38.26 -19.20 -0.39
C ALA A 382 -37.73 -20.14 -1.48
N GLN A 383 -37.10 -21.22 -1.05
CA GLN A 383 -36.66 -22.31 -1.89
C GLN A 383 -37.79 -23.33 -2.06
N SER A 384 -37.66 -24.22 -3.05
CA SER A 384 -38.66 -25.26 -3.34
C SER A 384 -38.84 -26.27 -2.20
N ASP A 385 -37.86 -26.38 -1.31
CA ASP A 385 -37.88 -27.23 -0.12
C ASP A 385 -38.52 -26.54 1.12
N GLY A 386 -39.00 -25.30 0.96
CA GLY A 386 -39.61 -24.51 2.03
C GLY A 386 -38.62 -23.72 2.90
N THR A 387 -37.31 -23.82 2.64
CA THR A 387 -36.29 -23.05 3.36
C THR A 387 -36.22 -21.59 2.85
N LEU A 388 -35.83 -20.66 3.73
CA LEU A 388 -35.62 -19.26 3.39
C LEU A 388 -34.12 -18.99 3.29
N THR A 389 -33.64 -18.63 2.10
CA THR A 389 -32.23 -18.28 1.86
C THR A 389 -32.08 -16.78 1.65
N PRO A 390 -31.13 -16.11 2.32
CA PRO A 390 -30.89 -14.70 2.11
C PRO A 390 -30.16 -14.45 0.77
N GLU A 391 -30.63 -13.47 0.01
CA GLU A 391 -30.11 -13.06 -1.29
C GLU A 391 -29.83 -11.55 -1.27
N PRO A 392 -28.56 -11.11 -1.43
CA PRO A 392 -28.22 -9.70 -1.54
C PRO A 392 -28.89 -9.06 -2.76
N ILE A 393 -29.40 -7.83 -2.61
CA ILE A 393 -30.06 -7.10 -3.69
C ILE A 393 -29.62 -5.64 -3.74
N THR A 394 -29.89 -4.99 -4.87
CA THR A 394 -29.90 -3.53 -4.92
C THR A 394 -31.17 -3.02 -4.25
N LEU A 395 -31.03 -2.06 -3.32
CA LEU A 395 -32.16 -1.34 -2.73
C LEU A 395 -33.16 -0.90 -3.82
N PRO A 396 -34.44 -1.27 -3.72
CA PRO A 396 -35.45 -0.84 -4.69
C PRO A 396 -35.61 0.69 -4.67
N GLU A 397 -35.67 1.32 -5.85
CA GLU A 397 -35.86 2.78 -5.95
C GLU A 397 -37.10 3.28 -5.21
N ARG A 398 -38.15 2.45 -5.15
CA ARG A 398 -39.38 2.75 -4.39
C ARG A 398 -39.11 2.99 -2.91
N VAL A 399 -38.13 2.31 -2.31
CA VAL A 399 -37.69 2.57 -0.93
C VAL A 399 -37.07 3.95 -0.84
N ALA A 400 -36.16 4.30 -1.76
CA ALA A 400 -35.52 5.62 -1.79
C ALA A 400 -36.53 6.77 -2.00
N HIS A 401 -37.57 6.56 -2.82
CA HIS A 401 -38.68 7.51 -2.94
C HIS A 401 -39.45 7.69 -1.63
N LEU A 402 -39.77 6.59 -0.93
CA LEU A 402 -40.42 6.64 0.38
C LEU A 402 -39.53 7.36 1.41
N MET A 403 -38.21 7.11 1.39
CA MET A 403 -37.25 7.81 2.24
C MET A 403 -37.30 9.32 2.02
N LEU A 404 -37.31 9.81 0.78
CA LEU A 404 -37.46 11.24 0.49
C LEU A 404 -38.79 11.80 0.99
N ALA A 405 -39.88 11.06 0.80
CA ALA A 405 -41.21 11.49 1.23
C ALA A 405 -41.37 11.56 2.75
N MET A 406 -40.65 10.71 3.49
CA MET A 406 -40.71 10.59 4.95
C MET A 406 -39.60 11.36 5.68
N ALA A 407 -38.68 11.97 4.93
CA ALA A 407 -37.47 12.58 5.47
C ALA A 407 -37.72 13.75 6.44
N SER A 408 -38.85 14.45 6.32
CA SER A 408 -39.21 15.56 7.21
C SER A 408 -39.26 15.14 8.68
N ASP A 409 -39.64 13.89 8.92
CA ASP A 409 -39.93 13.39 10.27
C ASP A 409 -38.77 12.54 10.83
N ALA A 410 -37.68 12.41 10.07
CA ALA A 410 -36.57 11.52 10.38
C ALA A 410 -35.51 12.15 11.31
N GLY A 411 -35.64 13.42 11.69
CA GLY A 411 -34.75 14.04 12.68
C GLY A 411 -33.34 14.39 12.16
N PHE A 412 -33.17 14.64 10.86
CA PHE A 412 -31.91 15.14 10.32
C PHE A 412 -31.58 16.54 10.87
N LYS A 413 -30.28 16.80 11.14
CA LYS A 413 -29.80 18.12 11.56
C LYS A 413 -30.23 19.17 10.51
N PRO A 414 -30.83 20.31 10.90
CA PRO A 414 -31.15 21.37 9.97
C PRO A 414 -29.84 22.01 9.47
N LEU A 415 -29.79 22.35 8.18
CA LEU A 415 -28.71 23.18 7.63
C LEU A 415 -29.12 24.64 7.68
N ASP A 416 -28.67 25.34 8.73
CA ASP A 416 -28.91 26.76 8.90
C ASP A 416 -28.11 27.56 7.86
N GLY A 417 -28.80 28.39 7.07
CA GLY A 417 -28.15 29.24 6.08
C GLY A 417 -27.40 30.40 6.74
N ILE A 418 -26.35 30.91 6.09
CA ILE A 418 -25.70 32.22 6.34
C ILE A 418 -26.67 33.39 5.99
N ALA A 419 -27.95 33.21 6.23
CA ALA A 419 -29.02 34.20 6.12
C ALA A 419 -29.99 34.03 7.30
N SER A 420 -29.44 34.02 8.52
CA SER A 420 -30.11 34.59 9.68
C SER A 420 -29.25 35.77 10.11
N ALA A 421 -29.60 36.95 9.59
CA ALA A 421 -29.02 38.22 10.00
C ALA A 421 -29.10 38.34 11.54
N PRO A 422 -28.09 38.94 12.22
CA PRO A 422 -28.35 39.46 13.54
C PRO A 422 -29.44 40.52 13.39
N LEU A 423 -30.56 40.32 14.07
CA LEU A 423 -31.46 41.41 14.40
C LEU A 423 -30.61 42.48 15.11
N LEU A 424 -30.27 43.54 14.39
CA LEU A 424 -29.87 44.80 15.01
C LEU A 424 -31.12 45.28 15.76
N ALA A 425 -31.15 44.99 17.06
CA ALA A 425 -31.98 45.73 18.00
C ALA A 425 -31.31 47.09 18.20
N GLU A 426 -31.99 48.15 17.77
CA GLU A 426 -31.88 49.48 18.37
C GLU A 426 -32.79 49.55 19.60
#